data_AF-A6LYY8-F1
#
_entry.id   AF-A6LYY8-F1
#
_cell.length_a   1.000
_cell.length_b   1.000
_cell.length_c   1.000
_cell.angle_alpha   90.00
_cell.angle_beta   90.00
_cell.angle_gamma   90.00
#
_symmetry.space_group_name_H-M   'P 1'
#
loop_
_entity.id
_entity.type
_entity.pdbx_description
1 polymer ?
#
loop_
_entity_poly.entity_id
_entity_poly.type
_entity_poly.pdbx_seq_one_letter_code
_entity_poly.pdbx_strand_id
1 'polypeptide(L)'
;MLKELAYIKRGFALVMKEKITKLIKNFIKEYERQDNISTRWGDPLVGFADANDPYILNFKELITPTHKLPTDVLSDASIVIAYFVPFTKELARTNGTPGDVSSPEWALAYEETNAMFVRLNEYMISELRKLGYHADISPEASTFDQKILKSNWSHRHFARAAGLGTFGINNMLISKVGCCGRYNTIVTNLDVKADSPLKEELCLYKKNGSCGVCVKHCPSGALTLDGYDRHKCYVVLMKNAELYTEFGSSYTDESGDEPNSIGSEVCGKCVVNTPCTFFIK
;
A
#
# COMPACT_ATOMS: atom_id res chain seq x y z
N MET A 1 29.69 -29.07 4.16
CA MET A 1 29.58 -28.14 5.32
C MET A 1 29.15 -26.71 4.97
N LEU A 2 30.00 -25.76 4.51
CA LEU A 2 29.55 -24.36 4.29
C LEU A 2 28.47 -24.19 3.20
N LYS A 3 28.60 -24.87 2.05
CA LYS A 3 27.60 -24.86 0.97
C LYS A 3 26.28 -25.52 1.38
N GLU A 4 26.34 -26.48 2.28
CA GLU A 4 25.24 -27.31 2.74
C GLU A 4 24.41 -26.57 3.82
N LEU A 5 25.10 -25.89 4.75
CA LEU A 5 24.50 -24.93 5.67
C LEU A 5 23.82 -23.77 4.93
N ALA A 6 24.44 -23.25 3.87
CA ALA A 6 23.84 -22.21 3.03
C ALA A 6 22.60 -22.71 2.27
N TYR A 7 22.58 -23.99 1.86
CA TYR A 7 21.43 -24.61 1.20
C TYR A 7 20.26 -24.80 2.16
N ILE A 8 20.53 -25.32 3.37
CA ILE A 8 19.52 -25.49 4.42
C ILE A 8 18.93 -24.14 4.86
N LYS A 9 19.78 -23.11 5.08
CA LYS A 9 19.31 -21.76 5.39
C LYS A 9 18.43 -21.16 4.29
N ARG A 10 18.78 -21.38 3.01
CA ARG A 10 17.96 -20.92 1.88
C ARG A 10 16.59 -21.63 1.83
N GLY A 11 16.56 -22.94 2.08
CA GLY A 11 15.32 -23.70 2.16
C GLY A 11 14.40 -23.21 3.28
N PHE A 12 14.95 -22.98 4.47
CA PHE A 12 14.20 -22.46 5.61
C PHE A 12 13.65 -21.04 5.36
N ALA A 13 14.47 -20.14 4.79
CA ALA A 13 14.04 -18.78 4.48
C ALA A 13 12.89 -18.74 3.47
N LEU A 14 12.90 -19.60 2.44
CA LEU A 14 11.81 -19.70 1.47
C LEU A 14 10.51 -20.17 2.14
N VAL A 15 10.59 -21.21 2.98
CA VAL A 15 9.45 -21.72 3.75
C VAL A 15 8.86 -20.65 4.67
N MET A 16 9.69 -19.81 5.28
CA MET A 16 9.22 -18.72 6.14
C MET A 16 8.47 -17.65 5.34
N LYS A 17 8.98 -17.21 4.19
CA LYS A 17 8.29 -16.23 3.33
C LYS A 17 6.93 -16.75 2.83
N GLU A 18 6.88 -18.02 2.44
CA GLU A 18 5.64 -18.69 2.04
C GLU A 18 4.64 -18.79 3.20
N LYS A 19 5.12 -19.12 4.41
CA LYS A 19 4.30 -19.13 5.62
C LYS A 19 3.69 -17.76 5.91
N ILE A 20 4.50 -16.70 5.93
CA ILE A 20 4.04 -15.32 6.15
C ILE A 20 3.01 -14.91 5.09
N THR A 21 3.29 -15.21 3.82
CA THR A 21 2.37 -14.92 2.70
C THR A 21 1.04 -15.65 2.87
N LYS A 22 1.07 -16.92 3.29
CA LYS A 22 -0.13 -17.72 3.55
C LYS A 22 -0.94 -17.19 4.73
N LEU A 23 -0.28 -16.76 5.81
CA LEU A 23 -0.95 -16.16 6.96
C LEU A 23 -1.72 -14.89 6.55
N ILE A 24 -1.09 -13.99 5.80
CA ILE A 24 -1.73 -12.78 5.27
C ILE A 24 -2.92 -13.13 4.37
N LYS A 25 -2.72 -14.05 3.42
CA LYS A 25 -3.77 -14.47 2.49
C LYS A 25 -4.97 -15.07 3.20
N ASN A 26 -4.74 -15.99 4.15
CA ASN A 26 -5.80 -16.64 4.90
C ASN A 26 -6.54 -15.62 5.77
N PHE A 27 -5.83 -14.72 6.47
CA PHE A 27 -6.48 -13.70 7.27
C PHE A 27 -7.46 -12.85 6.45
N ILE A 28 -7.04 -12.38 5.26
CA ILE A 28 -7.91 -11.58 4.37
C ILE A 28 -9.12 -12.39 3.92
N LYS A 29 -8.94 -13.67 3.59
CA LYS A 29 -10.03 -14.58 3.20
C LYS A 29 -10.99 -14.93 4.33
N GLU A 30 -10.54 -14.85 5.56
CA GLU A 30 -11.38 -15.07 6.71
C GLU A 30 -12.10 -13.77 7.08
N TYR A 31 -11.43 -12.62 6.92
CA TYR A 31 -12.01 -11.30 7.16
C TYR A 31 -13.15 -11.00 6.18
N GLU A 32 -13.03 -11.35 4.90
CA GLU A 32 -14.07 -11.12 3.87
C GLU A 32 -15.39 -11.89 4.12
N ARG A 33 -15.39 -12.88 5.03
CA ARG A 33 -16.56 -13.73 5.33
C ARG A 33 -17.43 -13.19 6.47
N GLN A 34 -17.03 -12.12 7.14
CA GLN A 34 -17.83 -11.53 8.21
C GLN A 34 -19.09 -10.88 7.63
N ASP A 35 -20.23 -11.05 8.30
CA ASP A 35 -21.54 -10.61 7.79
C ASP A 35 -21.64 -9.09 7.58
N ASN A 36 -20.86 -8.31 8.33
CA ASN A 36 -20.82 -6.86 8.25
C ASN A 36 -19.79 -6.32 7.25
N ILE A 37 -19.09 -7.17 6.49
CA ILE A 37 -18.08 -6.78 5.53
C ILE A 37 -18.59 -6.96 4.11
N SER A 38 -18.72 -5.85 3.37
CA SER A 38 -19.21 -5.86 1.98
C SER A 38 -18.09 -6.05 0.97
N THR A 39 -16.88 -5.60 1.29
CA THR A 39 -15.74 -5.62 0.38
C THR A 39 -15.24 -7.03 0.13
N ARG A 40 -14.87 -7.29 -1.12
CA ARG A 40 -14.16 -8.48 -1.54
C ARG A 40 -12.80 -8.07 -2.07
N TRP A 41 -11.77 -8.79 -1.67
CA TRP A 41 -10.39 -8.53 -2.07
C TRP A 41 -9.87 -9.65 -2.96
N GLY A 42 -8.95 -9.30 -3.87
CA GLY A 42 -8.20 -10.30 -4.63
C GLY A 42 -7.06 -10.89 -3.81
N ASP A 43 -6.34 -11.83 -4.43
CA ASP A 43 -5.19 -12.46 -3.80
C ASP A 43 -4.07 -11.44 -3.53
N PRO A 44 -3.59 -11.32 -2.27
CA PRO A 44 -2.56 -10.35 -1.94
C PRO A 44 -1.20 -10.73 -2.54
N LEU A 45 -0.39 -9.72 -2.82
CA LEU A 45 1.05 -9.89 -3.06
C LEU A 45 1.81 -9.52 -1.80
N VAL A 46 2.87 -10.28 -1.48
CA VAL A 46 3.72 -10.02 -0.31
C VAL A 46 5.17 -10.02 -0.76
N GLY A 47 5.92 -9.03 -0.30
CA GLY A 47 7.33 -8.83 -0.60
C GLY A 47 8.09 -8.40 0.65
N PHE A 48 9.40 -8.58 0.64
CA PHE A 48 10.23 -8.42 1.83
C PHE A 48 11.40 -7.50 1.48
N ALA A 49 11.38 -6.24 1.92
CA ALA A 49 12.47 -5.30 1.69
C ALA A 49 13.54 -5.44 2.77
N ASP A 50 14.81 -5.27 2.41
CA ASP A 50 15.90 -5.10 3.37
C ASP A 50 15.75 -3.75 4.08
N ALA A 51 15.64 -3.75 5.40
CA ALA A 51 15.52 -2.51 6.18
C ALA A 51 16.72 -1.56 6.00
N ASN A 52 17.88 -2.12 5.62
CA ASN A 52 19.13 -1.40 5.38
C ASN A 52 19.41 -1.17 3.89
N ASP A 53 18.44 -1.40 2.99
CA ASP A 53 18.60 -1.09 1.58
C ASP A 53 18.98 0.39 1.40
N PRO A 54 20.04 0.73 0.65
CA PRO A 54 20.44 2.12 0.42
C PRO A 54 19.30 3.03 -0.09
N TYR A 55 18.35 2.46 -0.85
CA TYR A 55 17.15 3.18 -1.28
C TYR A 55 16.25 3.58 -0.11
N ILE A 56 16.05 2.68 0.87
CA ILE A 56 15.26 2.95 2.07
C ILE A 56 15.95 3.96 2.98
N LEU A 57 17.26 3.79 3.20
CA LEU A 57 18.04 4.71 4.03
C LEU A 57 18.04 6.15 3.47
N ASN A 58 17.77 6.31 2.17
CA ASN A 58 17.69 7.60 1.51
C ASN A 58 16.28 8.24 1.50
N PHE A 59 15.29 7.69 2.20
CA PHE A 59 13.90 8.20 2.18
C PHE A 59 13.76 9.63 2.69
N LYS A 60 14.62 10.06 3.62
CA LYS A 60 14.60 11.44 4.13
C LYS A 60 14.88 12.47 3.04
N GLU A 61 15.74 12.13 2.07
CA GLU A 61 16.02 12.97 0.91
C GLU A 61 15.00 12.77 -0.22
N LEU A 62 14.56 11.52 -0.44
CA LEU A 62 13.67 11.18 -1.56
C LEU A 62 12.21 11.59 -1.34
N ILE A 63 11.73 11.64 -0.09
CA ILE A 63 10.30 11.79 0.22
C ILE A 63 10.06 13.06 1.04
N THR A 64 10.58 13.09 2.26
CA THR A 64 10.49 14.24 3.18
C THR A 64 11.55 14.09 4.27
N PRO A 65 12.22 15.17 4.72
CA PRO A 65 13.26 15.09 5.76
C PRO A 65 12.80 14.44 7.08
N THR A 66 11.50 14.48 7.35
CA THR A 66 10.83 13.92 8.53
C THR A 66 10.42 12.45 8.37
N HIS A 67 10.71 11.82 7.23
CA HIS A 67 10.34 10.43 6.94
C HIS A 67 11.00 9.48 7.93
N LYS A 68 10.23 8.52 8.47
CA LYS A 68 10.74 7.54 9.44
C LYS A 68 11.36 6.35 8.73
N LEU A 69 12.49 5.89 9.25
CA LEU A 69 13.16 4.69 8.81
C LEU A 69 12.66 3.47 9.60
N PRO A 70 12.86 2.23 9.09
CA PRO A 70 12.49 1.02 9.83
C PRO A 70 13.09 0.96 11.23
N THR A 71 14.31 1.47 11.42
CA THR A 71 15.00 1.51 12.71
C THR A 71 14.40 2.51 13.71
N ASP A 72 13.61 3.47 13.23
CA ASP A 72 12.84 4.37 14.10
C ASP A 72 11.60 3.64 14.69
N VAL A 73 11.18 2.52 14.09
CA VAL A 73 10.07 1.66 14.55
C VAL A 73 10.59 0.51 15.41
N LEU A 74 11.61 -0.21 14.93
CA LEU A 74 12.28 -1.29 15.67
C LEU A 74 13.79 -1.15 15.51
N SER A 75 14.52 -1.02 16.63
CA SER A 75 15.97 -0.79 16.61
C SER A 75 16.77 -1.93 15.95
N ASP A 76 16.23 -3.15 15.94
CA ASP A 76 16.81 -4.34 15.33
C ASP A 76 16.14 -4.74 14.00
N ALA A 77 15.43 -3.81 13.35
CA ALA A 77 14.77 -4.04 12.07
C ALA A 77 15.76 -4.59 11.01
N SER A 78 15.39 -5.72 10.40
CA SER A 78 16.13 -6.33 9.29
C SER A 78 15.29 -6.39 8.02
N ILE A 79 13.97 -6.51 8.15
CA ILE A 79 13.04 -6.68 7.05
C ILE A 79 11.83 -5.75 7.22
N VAL A 80 11.38 -5.16 6.11
CA VAL A 80 10.03 -4.59 6.00
C VAL A 80 9.18 -5.51 5.13
N ILE A 81 8.20 -6.16 5.74
CA ILE A 81 7.20 -6.94 5.01
C ILE A 81 6.23 -5.94 4.39
N ALA A 82 6.21 -5.84 3.07
CA ALA A 82 5.23 -5.05 2.34
C ALA A 82 4.20 -5.98 1.71
N TYR A 83 2.94 -5.59 1.73
CA TYR A 83 1.90 -6.35 1.05
C TYR A 83 0.91 -5.44 0.32
N PHE A 84 0.43 -5.94 -0.82
CA PHE A 84 -0.56 -5.30 -1.67
C PHE A 84 -1.83 -6.13 -1.65
N VAL A 85 -2.95 -5.51 -1.30
CA VAL A 85 -4.27 -6.13 -1.34
C VAL A 85 -5.03 -5.53 -2.53
N PRO A 86 -5.17 -6.28 -3.65
CA PRO A 86 -5.89 -5.79 -4.81
C PRO A 86 -7.40 -5.73 -4.55
N PHE A 87 -8.03 -4.70 -5.11
CA PHE A 87 -9.48 -4.66 -5.23
C PHE A 87 -9.96 -5.55 -6.39
N THR A 88 -11.23 -5.93 -6.37
CA THR A 88 -11.82 -6.74 -7.43
C THR A 88 -12.14 -5.92 -8.67
N LYS A 89 -12.32 -6.59 -9.82
CA LYS A 89 -12.76 -5.94 -11.06
C LYS A 89 -14.17 -5.37 -10.89
N GLU A 90 -15.00 -6.04 -10.12
CA GLU A 90 -16.37 -5.65 -9.79
C GLU A 90 -16.37 -4.31 -9.04
N LEU A 91 -15.57 -4.20 -7.98
CA LEU A 91 -15.40 -2.96 -7.23
C LEU A 91 -14.79 -1.84 -8.09
N ALA A 92 -13.79 -2.15 -8.93
CA ALA A 92 -13.21 -1.14 -9.82
C ALA A 92 -14.21 -0.57 -10.84
N ARG A 93 -15.19 -1.39 -11.28
CA ARG A 93 -16.24 -0.94 -12.21
C ARG A 93 -17.21 0.04 -11.55
N THR A 94 -17.52 -0.11 -10.25
CA THR A 94 -18.43 0.84 -9.56
C THR A 94 -17.87 2.26 -9.60
N ASN A 95 -16.54 2.39 -9.48
CA ASN A 95 -15.86 3.67 -9.54
C ASN A 95 -15.47 4.11 -10.97
N GLY A 96 -15.85 3.34 -11.99
CA GLY A 96 -15.47 3.58 -13.39
C GLY A 96 -16.24 4.71 -14.08
N THR A 97 -17.39 5.11 -13.53
CA THR A 97 -18.22 6.19 -14.09
C THR A 97 -17.47 7.52 -14.06
N PRO A 98 -17.42 8.28 -15.18
CA PRO A 98 -16.84 9.61 -15.21
C PRO A 98 -17.50 10.55 -14.21
N GLY A 99 -16.72 11.39 -13.56
CA GLY A 99 -17.19 12.31 -12.53
C GLY A 99 -16.08 12.68 -11.57
N ASP A 100 -16.39 13.63 -10.68
CA ASP A 100 -15.45 14.17 -9.69
C ASP A 100 -15.63 13.62 -8.28
N VAL A 101 -16.45 12.57 -8.12
CA VAL A 101 -16.62 11.81 -6.88
C VAL A 101 -16.44 10.31 -7.12
N SER A 102 -16.02 9.57 -6.10
CA SER A 102 -15.98 8.11 -6.15
C SER A 102 -17.38 7.50 -6.15
N SER A 103 -17.49 6.18 -6.23
CA SER A 103 -18.74 5.50 -5.91
C SER A 103 -18.82 5.25 -4.39
N PRO A 104 -20.03 5.10 -3.81
CA PRO A 104 -20.17 4.75 -2.39
C PRO A 104 -19.51 3.40 -2.05
N GLU A 105 -19.61 2.39 -2.93
CA GLU A 105 -18.96 1.09 -2.73
C GLU A 105 -17.44 1.22 -2.68
N TRP A 106 -16.87 2.14 -3.47
CA TRP A 106 -15.43 2.40 -3.46
C TRP A 106 -14.98 3.10 -2.17
N ALA A 107 -15.77 4.04 -1.66
CA ALA A 107 -15.52 4.70 -0.38
C ALA A 107 -15.64 3.71 0.79
N LEU A 108 -16.71 2.92 0.84
CA LEU A 108 -16.87 1.85 1.84
C LEU A 108 -15.68 0.88 1.79
N ALA A 109 -15.29 0.43 0.60
CA ALA A 109 -14.17 -0.49 0.47
C ALA A 109 -12.83 0.11 0.90
N TYR A 110 -12.65 1.42 0.72
CA TYR A 110 -11.45 2.10 1.17
C TYR A 110 -11.32 2.05 2.70
N GLU A 111 -12.42 2.35 3.42
CA GLU A 111 -12.47 2.33 4.88
C GLU A 111 -12.43 0.90 5.45
N GLU A 112 -13.22 -0.04 4.91
CA GLU A 112 -13.20 -1.45 5.33
C GLU A 112 -11.80 -2.07 5.14
N THR A 113 -11.08 -1.70 4.09
CA THR A 113 -9.71 -2.19 3.86
C THR A 113 -8.73 -1.65 4.89
N ASN A 114 -8.86 -0.37 5.26
CA ASN A 114 -8.00 0.21 6.29
C ASN A 114 -8.29 -0.36 7.67
N ALA A 115 -9.56 -0.57 8.01
CA ALA A 115 -9.95 -1.26 9.24
C ALA A 115 -9.42 -2.71 9.25
N MET A 116 -9.49 -3.42 8.12
CA MET A 116 -8.91 -4.75 7.97
C MET A 116 -7.39 -4.75 8.19
N PHE A 117 -6.67 -3.75 7.68
CA PHE A 117 -5.22 -3.64 7.87
C PHE A 117 -4.81 -3.51 9.33
N VAL A 118 -5.57 -2.78 10.15
CA VAL A 118 -5.30 -2.71 11.61
C VAL A 118 -5.31 -4.12 12.20
N ARG A 119 -6.38 -4.88 11.92
CA ARG A 119 -6.56 -6.26 12.44
C ARG A 119 -5.55 -7.25 11.88
N LEU A 120 -5.22 -7.12 10.59
CA LEU A 120 -4.21 -7.96 9.94
C LEU A 120 -2.82 -7.69 10.52
N ASN A 121 -2.47 -6.43 10.76
CA ASN A 121 -1.19 -6.05 11.36
C ASN A 121 -1.07 -6.57 12.80
N GLU A 122 -2.11 -6.41 13.62
CA GLU A 122 -2.17 -7.00 14.97
C GLU A 122 -1.97 -8.51 14.94
N TYR A 123 -2.68 -9.20 14.04
CA TYR A 123 -2.55 -10.64 13.85
C TYR A 123 -1.14 -11.05 13.43
N MET A 124 -0.57 -10.40 12.42
CA MET A 124 0.76 -10.72 11.91
C MET A 124 1.87 -10.42 12.92
N ILE A 125 1.76 -9.33 13.68
CA ILE A 125 2.69 -9.02 14.77
C ILE A 125 2.63 -10.14 15.83
N SER A 126 1.43 -10.60 16.20
CA SER A 126 1.25 -11.72 17.13
C SER A 126 1.87 -13.02 16.61
N GLU A 127 1.64 -13.36 15.34
CA GLU A 127 2.22 -14.55 14.72
C GLU A 127 3.75 -14.48 14.62
N LEU A 128 4.32 -13.33 14.28
CA LEU A 128 5.78 -13.12 14.26
C LEU A 128 6.40 -13.26 15.65
N ARG A 129 5.75 -12.71 16.69
CA ARG A 129 6.19 -12.86 18.09
C ARG A 129 6.15 -14.30 18.56
N LYS A 130 5.12 -15.08 18.20
CA LYS A 130 5.05 -16.52 18.48
C LYS A 130 6.19 -17.32 17.83
N LEU A 131 6.69 -16.83 16.70
CA LEU A 131 7.84 -17.40 16.00
C LEU A 131 9.20 -16.90 16.55
N GLY A 132 9.19 -16.04 17.57
CA GLY A 132 10.40 -15.51 18.20
C GLY A 132 10.98 -14.25 17.57
N TYR A 133 10.22 -13.57 16.70
CA TYR A 133 10.64 -12.32 16.04
C TYR A 133 9.97 -11.09 16.66
N HIS A 134 10.66 -9.96 16.60
CA HIS A 134 10.08 -8.65 16.88
C HIS A 134 9.35 -8.14 15.63
N ALA A 135 8.21 -7.50 15.84
CA ALA A 135 7.42 -6.93 14.78
C ALA A 135 6.60 -5.75 15.33
N ASP A 136 6.49 -4.71 14.52
CA ASP A 136 5.68 -3.53 14.81
C ASP A 136 5.30 -2.75 13.54
N ILE A 137 4.41 -1.77 13.69
CA ILE A 137 4.00 -0.81 12.66
C ILE A 137 4.45 0.60 13.03
N SER A 138 4.64 1.45 12.02
CA SER A 138 4.92 2.86 12.28
C SER A 138 3.65 3.58 12.75
N PRO A 139 3.70 4.40 13.81
CA PRO A 139 2.57 5.26 14.18
C PRO A 139 2.25 6.32 13.10
N GLU A 140 3.20 6.61 12.21
CA GLU A 140 3.01 7.55 11.08
C GLU A 140 2.23 6.91 9.91
N ALA A 141 1.86 5.62 10.00
CA ALA A 141 1.21 4.89 8.91
C ALA A 141 -0.26 5.33 8.66
N SER A 142 -0.92 5.92 9.66
CA SER A 142 -2.32 6.36 9.60
C SER A 142 -2.49 7.88 9.66
N THR A 143 -1.40 8.65 9.54
CA THR A 143 -1.45 10.12 9.56
C THR A 143 -0.53 10.70 8.48
N PHE A 144 -0.70 11.99 8.20
CA PHE A 144 0.12 12.75 7.27
C PHE A 144 0.06 14.25 7.61
N ASP A 145 1.09 14.98 7.21
CA ASP A 145 1.11 16.45 7.36
C ASP A 145 0.04 17.05 6.44
N GLN A 146 -1.00 17.66 7.02
CA GLN A 146 -2.14 18.20 6.27
C GLN A 146 -1.81 19.48 5.48
N LYS A 147 -0.67 20.13 5.77
CA LYS A 147 -0.23 21.34 5.06
C LYS A 147 0.54 20.99 3.80
N ILE A 148 1.42 19.99 3.84
CA ILE A 148 2.20 19.56 2.66
C ILE A 148 1.65 18.28 2.00
N LEU A 149 0.62 17.68 2.60
CA LEU A 149 -0.10 16.49 2.16
C LEU A 149 0.85 15.31 1.86
N LYS A 150 1.74 15.03 2.82
CA LYS A 150 2.72 13.93 2.77
C LYS A 150 2.76 13.20 4.10
N SER A 151 2.74 11.87 4.03
CA SER A 151 3.03 11.01 5.19
C SER A 151 4.53 10.84 5.37
N ASN A 152 4.95 10.74 6.63
CA ASN A 152 6.31 10.34 7.01
C ASN A 152 6.53 8.82 6.94
N TRP A 153 5.55 8.06 6.47
CA TRP A 153 5.64 6.62 6.25
C TRP A 153 5.06 6.22 4.90
N SER A 154 5.91 5.71 3.99
CA SER A 154 5.51 5.48 2.60
C SER A 154 5.46 4.00 2.28
N HIS A 155 4.30 3.37 2.51
CA HIS A 155 4.07 1.96 2.18
C HIS A 155 4.45 1.61 0.73
N ARG A 156 4.19 2.51 -0.22
CA ARG A 156 4.52 2.31 -1.64
C ARG A 156 6.03 2.28 -1.90
N HIS A 157 6.83 3.10 -1.20
CA HIS A 157 8.28 3.07 -1.38
C HIS A 157 8.90 1.79 -0.77
N PHE A 158 8.42 1.35 0.40
CA PHE A 158 8.80 0.05 0.96
C PHE A 158 8.40 -1.11 0.03
N ALA A 159 7.18 -1.08 -0.52
CA ALA A 159 6.72 -2.08 -1.49
C ALA A 159 7.55 -2.11 -2.78
N ARG A 160 8.05 -0.96 -3.24
CA ARG A 160 9.02 -0.90 -4.36
C ARG A 160 10.34 -1.60 -4.00
N ALA A 161 10.88 -1.30 -2.82
CA ALA A 161 12.11 -1.94 -2.32
C ALA A 161 11.93 -3.46 -2.21
N ALA A 162 10.76 -3.89 -1.75
CA ALA A 162 10.32 -5.28 -1.66
C ALA A 162 10.02 -5.96 -3.02
N GLY A 163 10.26 -5.28 -4.15
CA GLY A 163 10.07 -5.86 -5.48
C GLY A 163 8.62 -6.01 -5.95
N LEU A 164 7.65 -5.39 -5.27
CA LEU A 164 6.24 -5.56 -5.60
C LEU A 164 5.80 -4.81 -6.87
N GLY A 165 6.52 -3.77 -7.28
CA GLY A 165 6.13 -2.96 -8.44
C GLY A 165 7.03 -1.78 -8.77
N THR A 166 6.61 -0.99 -9.76
CA THR A 166 7.25 0.28 -10.15
C THR A 166 6.25 1.44 -10.13
N PHE A 167 6.73 2.67 -9.94
CA PHE A 167 5.85 3.83 -9.85
C PHE A 167 5.33 4.26 -11.22
N GLY A 168 4.01 4.41 -11.36
CA GLY A 168 3.39 5.09 -12.49
C GLY A 168 3.49 6.61 -12.40
N ILE A 169 3.14 7.29 -13.49
CA ILE A 169 3.01 8.76 -13.49
C ILE A 169 1.82 9.26 -12.65
N ASN A 170 0.88 8.38 -12.32
CA ASN A 170 -0.18 8.66 -11.33
C ASN A 170 0.31 8.59 -9.86
N ASN A 171 1.62 8.45 -9.64
CA ASN A 171 2.26 8.22 -8.34
C ASN A 171 1.87 6.91 -7.64
N MET A 172 1.11 6.03 -8.28
CA MET A 172 0.76 4.73 -7.71
C MET A 172 1.86 3.71 -8.00
N LEU A 173 2.07 2.76 -7.08
CA LEU A 173 2.95 1.63 -7.34
C LEU A 173 2.16 0.58 -8.12
N ILE A 174 2.50 0.40 -9.39
CA ILE A 174 1.91 -0.59 -10.28
C ILE A 174 2.59 -1.92 -9.97
N SER A 175 1.82 -2.91 -9.53
CA SER A 175 2.32 -4.26 -9.27
C SER A 175 2.16 -5.17 -10.48
N LYS A 176 2.64 -6.41 -10.38
CA LYS A 176 2.43 -7.45 -11.40
C LYS A 176 0.95 -7.83 -11.61
N VAL A 177 0.05 -7.44 -10.71
CA VAL A 177 -1.40 -7.64 -10.88
C VAL A 177 -2.17 -6.35 -11.16
N GLY A 178 -1.47 -5.22 -11.31
CA GLY A 178 -2.03 -3.88 -11.52
C GLY A 178 -1.84 -2.95 -10.32
N CYS A 179 -2.47 -1.78 -10.37
CA CYS A 179 -2.39 -0.75 -9.32
C CYS A 179 -3.70 -0.54 -8.54
N CYS A 180 -4.76 -1.27 -8.86
CA CYS A 180 -6.06 -1.12 -8.21
C CYS A 180 -6.12 -1.90 -6.89
N GLY A 181 -5.83 -1.24 -5.79
CA GLY A 181 -5.80 -1.81 -4.45
C GLY A 181 -5.01 -0.96 -3.46
N ARG A 182 -4.66 -1.52 -2.31
CA ARG A 182 -3.94 -0.80 -1.25
C ARG A 182 -2.69 -1.53 -0.77
N TYR A 183 -1.69 -0.76 -0.34
CA TYR A 183 -0.45 -1.27 0.24
C TYR A 183 -0.42 -1.00 1.75
N ASN A 184 0.19 -1.91 2.49
CA ASN A 184 0.54 -1.71 3.90
C ASN A 184 1.87 -2.42 4.21
N THR A 185 2.45 -2.20 5.39
CA THR A 185 3.78 -2.69 5.76
C THR A 185 3.90 -3.01 7.25
N ILE A 186 4.72 -4.01 7.57
CA ILE A 186 5.14 -4.36 8.94
C ILE A 186 6.67 -4.35 9.00
N VAL A 187 7.25 -3.74 10.04
CA VAL A 187 8.69 -3.78 10.31
C VAL A 187 8.99 -4.96 11.22
N THR A 188 10.05 -5.70 10.95
CA THR A 188 10.42 -6.89 11.74
C THR A 188 11.91 -7.18 11.68
N ASN A 189 12.42 -7.94 12.66
CA ASN A 189 13.76 -8.52 12.65
C ASN A 189 13.81 -9.93 12.03
N LEU A 190 12.79 -10.29 11.22
CA LEU A 190 12.66 -11.59 10.55
C LEU A 190 13.94 -11.97 9.77
N ASP A 191 14.48 -13.17 10.04
CA ASP A 191 15.67 -13.71 9.36
C ASP A 191 15.29 -14.39 8.03
N VAL A 192 14.98 -13.58 7.03
CA VAL A 192 14.73 -14.03 5.65
C VAL A 192 15.54 -13.23 4.66
N LYS A 193 15.79 -13.82 3.49
CA LYS A 193 16.40 -13.09 2.38
C LYS A 193 15.39 -12.08 1.80
N ALA A 194 15.78 -10.80 1.80
CA ALA A 194 15.04 -9.74 1.13
C ALA A 194 14.87 -10.01 -0.38
N ASP A 195 13.77 -9.52 -0.91
CA ASP A 195 13.51 -9.42 -2.34
C ASP A 195 14.30 -8.26 -2.95
N SER A 196 14.31 -8.21 -4.28
CA SER A 196 14.98 -7.13 -5.01
C SER A 196 13.95 -6.31 -5.79
N PRO A 197 14.18 -4.99 -5.93
CA PRO A 197 13.32 -4.13 -6.74
C PRO A 197 13.11 -4.68 -8.15
N LEU A 198 11.89 -4.48 -8.66
CA LEU A 198 11.55 -4.88 -10.02
C LEU A 198 12.33 -4.02 -11.03
N LYS A 199 12.99 -4.69 -11.99
CA LYS A 199 13.78 -4.00 -13.03
C LYS A 199 12.94 -3.49 -14.19
N GLU A 200 11.84 -4.19 -14.51
CA GLU A 200 10.96 -3.80 -15.59
C GLU A 200 10.05 -2.65 -15.16
N GLU A 201 9.96 -1.61 -16.00
CA GLU A 201 8.98 -0.54 -15.85
C GLU A 201 7.59 -0.99 -16.32
N LEU A 202 6.63 -0.98 -15.40
CA LEU A 202 5.24 -1.37 -15.63
C LEU A 202 4.35 -0.22 -16.13
N CYS A 203 4.79 1.03 -15.97
CA CYS A 203 4.08 2.18 -16.51
C CYS A 203 4.38 2.34 -18.02
N LEU A 204 3.39 2.11 -18.87
CA LEU A 204 3.55 2.24 -20.33
C LEU A 204 4.04 3.65 -20.76
N TYR A 205 3.67 4.72 -20.05
CA TYR A 205 4.21 6.05 -20.33
C TYR A 205 5.73 6.11 -20.09
N LYS A 206 6.19 5.63 -18.93
CA LYS A 206 7.62 5.61 -18.61
C LYS A 206 8.40 4.62 -19.50
N LYS A 207 7.75 3.56 -19.96
CA LYS A 207 8.33 2.55 -20.86
C LYS A 207 8.51 3.07 -22.29
N ASN A 208 7.50 3.73 -22.87
CA ASN A 208 7.54 4.15 -24.28
C ASN A 208 6.64 5.35 -24.65
N GLY A 209 6.13 6.09 -23.67
CA GLY A 209 5.29 7.29 -23.90
C GLY A 209 3.86 7.02 -24.35
N SER A 210 3.42 5.76 -24.48
CA SER A 210 2.15 5.42 -25.14
C SER A 210 0.87 5.62 -24.29
N CYS A 211 0.98 5.88 -22.99
CA CYS A 211 -0.16 5.90 -22.08
C CYS A 211 -0.26 7.23 -21.31
N GLY A 212 -1.46 7.80 -21.20
CA GLY A 212 -1.74 8.96 -20.34
C GLY A 212 -3.14 8.89 -19.73
N VAL A 213 -3.71 7.69 -19.63
CA VAL A 213 -5.13 7.51 -19.29
C VAL A 213 -5.44 8.00 -17.88
N CYS A 214 -4.55 7.75 -16.91
CA CYS A 214 -4.71 8.25 -15.54
C CYS A 214 -4.74 9.78 -15.44
N VAL A 215 -3.98 10.48 -16.30
CA VAL A 215 -3.99 11.95 -16.43
C VAL A 215 -5.34 12.41 -16.98
N LYS A 216 -5.82 11.77 -18.06
CA LYS A 216 -7.14 12.06 -18.65
C LYS A 216 -8.30 11.82 -17.68
N HIS A 217 -8.18 10.84 -16.79
CA HIS A 217 -9.21 10.49 -15.82
C HIS A 217 -9.15 11.34 -14.55
N CYS A 218 -8.13 12.18 -14.36
CA CYS A 218 -7.97 12.95 -13.13
C CYS A 218 -9.01 14.09 -13.07
N PRO A 219 -10.02 14.02 -12.19
CA PRO A 219 -11.14 14.97 -12.22
C PRO A 219 -10.72 16.40 -11.85
N SER A 220 -9.70 16.55 -11.01
CA SER A 220 -9.18 17.87 -10.61
C SER A 220 -8.08 18.42 -11.50
N GLY A 221 -7.63 17.66 -12.51
CA GLY A 221 -6.42 18.02 -13.26
C GLY A 221 -5.14 18.06 -12.41
N ALA A 222 -5.15 17.40 -11.25
CA ALA A 222 -3.99 17.30 -10.36
C ALA A 222 -2.82 16.52 -10.98
N LEU A 223 -3.12 15.53 -11.81
CA LEU A 223 -2.11 14.75 -12.52
C LEU A 223 -1.87 15.35 -13.90
N THR A 224 -0.60 15.57 -14.23
CA THR A 224 -0.14 15.92 -15.58
C THR A 224 0.90 14.90 -16.03
N LEU A 225 1.38 15.02 -17.28
CA LEU A 225 2.48 14.16 -17.76
C LEU A 225 3.81 14.47 -17.06
N ASP A 226 3.97 15.70 -16.56
CA ASP A 226 5.21 16.22 -16.00
C ASP A 226 5.16 16.38 -14.46
N GLY A 227 4.02 16.19 -13.82
CA GLY A 227 3.88 16.46 -12.40
C GLY A 227 2.58 16.04 -11.74
N TYR A 228 2.52 16.31 -10.43
CA TYR A 228 1.38 16.02 -9.58
C TYR A 228 1.16 17.14 -8.55
N ASP A 229 0.04 17.82 -8.68
CA ASP A 229 -0.46 18.80 -7.73
C ASP A 229 -1.37 18.10 -6.71
N ARG A 230 -0.79 17.75 -5.58
CA ARG A 230 -1.53 17.06 -4.51
C ARG A 230 -2.60 17.92 -3.85
N HIS A 231 -2.50 19.25 -3.87
CA HIS A 231 -3.52 20.11 -3.29
C HIS A 231 -4.78 20.07 -4.14
N LYS A 232 -4.65 20.12 -5.48
CA LYS A 232 -5.79 19.88 -6.38
C LYS A 232 -6.39 18.48 -6.22
N CYS A 233 -5.56 17.47 -5.96
CA CYS A 233 -6.05 16.12 -5.69
C CYS A 233 -6.88 16.09 -4.39
N TYR A 234 -6.36 16.72 -3.34
CA TYR A 234 -6.95 16.75 -2.02
C TYR A 234 -8.29 17.46 -1.97
N VAL A 235 -8.50 18.51 -2.78
CA VAL A 235 -9.82 19.15 -2.92
C VAL A 235 -10.91 18.13 -3.29
N VAL A 236 -10.61 17.18 -4.17
CA VAL A 236 -11.55 16.11 -4.53
C VAL A 236 -11.73 15.12 -3.39
N LEU A 237 -10.67 14.80 -2.65
CA LEU A 237 -10.77 13.91 -1.48
C LEU A 237 -11.69 14.51 -0.40
N MET A 238 -11.55 15.80 -0.11
CA MET A 238 -12.41 16.51 0.85
C MET A 238 -13.87 16.56 0.39
N LYS A 239 -14.13 16.75 -0.91
CA LYS A 239 -15.49 16.64 -1.46
C LYS A 239 -16.11 15.26 -1.20
N ASN A 240 -15.32 14.19 -1.30
CA ASN A 240 -15.80 12.83 -1.00
C ASN A 240 -15.98 12.61 0.51
N ALA A 241 -15.12 13.20 1.34
CA ALA A 241 -15.25 13.14 2.79
C ALA A 241 -16.53 13.82 3.30
N GLU A 242 -16.96 14.92 2.67
CA GLU A 242 -18.24 15.57 2.96
C GLU A 242 -19.46 14.74 2.51
N LEU A 243 -19.28 13.91 1.47
CA LEU A 243 -20.35 13.09 0.90
C LEU A 243 -20.54 11.76 1.65
N TYR A 244 -19.44 11.11 2.05
CA TYR A 244 -19.43 9.76 2.62
C TYR A 244 -19.11 9.76 4.11
N THR A 245 -19.94 10.47 4.88
CA THR A 245 -19.76 10.59 6.33
C THR A 245 -20.17 9.32 7.08
N GLU A 246 -21.05 8.50 6.48
CA GLU A 246 -21.54 7.25 7.07
C GLU A 246 -20.46 6.16 7.20
N PHE A 247 -19.35 6.26 6.45
CA PHE A 247 -18.23 5.32 6.52
C PHE A 247 -17.12 5.77 7.49
N GLY A 248 -17.17 7.02 7.97
CA GLY A 248 -16.11 7.63 8.77
C GLY A 248 -14.81 7.90 8.01
N SER A 249 -13.73 8.18 8.74
CA SER A 249 -12.38 8.35 8.21
C SER A 249 -11.39 7.44 8.93
N SER A 250 -10.52 6.79 8.17
CA SER A 250 -9.44 5.94 8.67
C SER A 250 -8.11 6.67 8.86
N TYR A 251 -8.01 7.94 8.45
CA TYR A 251 -6.84 8.76 8.75
C TYR A 251 -7.10 9.60 10.00
N THR A 252 -6.06 9.71 10.81
CA THR A 252 -6.08 10.51 12.03
C THR A 252 -5.35 11.83 11.81
N ASP A 253 -5.65 12.81 12.67
CA ASP A 253 -4.94 14.09 12.68
C ASP A 253 -3.47 13.92 13.13
N GLU A 254 -2.76 15.03 13.32
CA GLU A 254 -1.35 15.01 13.72
C GLU A 254 -1.14 14.46 15.15
N SER A 255 -2.18 14.43 15.99
CA SER A 255 -2.10 13.79 17.31
C SER A 255 -2.17 12.27 17.21
N GLY A 256 -2.84 11.76 16.19
CA GLY A 256 -3.09 10.34 16.00
C GLY A 256 -4.34 9.83 16.72
N ASP A 257 -5.02 10.69 17.50
CA ASP A 257 -6.11 10.29 18.40
C ASP A 257 -7.51 10.48 17.79
N GLU A 258 -7.67 11.46 16.90
CA GLU A 258 -8.96 11.82 16.32
C GLU A 258 -8.94 11.72 14.79
N PRO A 259 -10.09 11.42 14.14
CA PRO A 259 -10.18 11.45 12.69
C PRO A 259 -9.82 12.83 12.11
N ASN A 260 -9.03 12.84 11.03
CA ASN A 260 -8.63 14.10 10.37
C ASN A 260 -9.75 14.75 9.54
N SER A 261 -10.85 14.04 9.32
CA SER A 261 -11.96 14.43 8.47
C SER A 261 -13.24 13.70 8.89
N ILE A 262 -14.39 14.23 8.46
CA ILE A 262 -15.71 13.74 8.84
C ILE A 262 -16.17 12.49 8.07
N GLY A 263 -15.41 12.06 7.05
CA GLY A 263 -15.80 10.98 6.15
C GLY A 263 -14.65 10.54 5.25
N SER A 264 -14.93 9.66 4.29
CA SER A 264 -13.87 8.98 3.54
C SER A 264 -13.14 9.88 2.54
N GLU A 265 -11.85 10.12 2.77
CA GLU A 265 -10.95 10.86 1.88
C GLU A 265 -10.50 10.01 0.67
N VAL A 266 -11.41 9.77 -0.27
CA VAL A 266 -11.18 8.86 -1.40
C VAL A 266 -11.55 9.46 -2.76
N CYS A 267 -10.91 8.97 -3.82
CA CYS A 267 -11.31 9.26 -5.21
C CYS A 267 -11.07 8.05 -6.13
N GLY A 268 -9.81 7.63 -6.31
CA GLY A 268 -9.45 6.41 -7.06
C GLY A 268 -9.62 6.45 -8.58
N LYS A 269 -10.09 7.56 -9.19
CA LYS A 269 -10.31 7.65 -10.66
C LYS A 269 -9.03 7.40 -11.48
N CYS A 270 -7.86 7.71 -10.94
CA CYS A 270 -6.58 7.51 -11.61
C CYS A 270 -6.04 6.07 -11.54
N VAL A 271 -6.74 5.15 -10.85
CA VAL A 271 -6.39 3.73 -10.75
C VAL A 271 -7.45 2.80 -11.32
N VAL A 272 -8.60 3.30 -11.74
CA VAL A 272 -9.69 2.54 -12.38
C VAL A 272 -9.82 2.90 -13.86
N ASN A 273 -10.30 1.96 -14.67
CA ASN A 273 -10.42 2.10 -16.13
C ASN A 273 -9.12 2.52 -16.84
N THR A 274 -7.96 2.18 -16.27
CA THR A 274 -6.64 2.41 -16.88
C THR A 274 -6.04 1.08 -17.36
N PRO A 275 -5.13 1.08 -18.34
CA PRO A 275 -4.45 -0.15 -18.78
C PRO A 275 -3.68 -0.89 -17.66
N CYS A 276 -3.30 -0.19 -16.60
CA CYS A 276 -2.60 -0.77 -15.44
C CYS A 276 -3.52 -0.99 -14.22
N THR A 277 -4.83 -0.80 -14.35
CA THR A 277 -5.79 -1.10 -13.27
C THR A 277 -5.68 -2.56 -12.85
N PHE A 278 -5.74 -3.47 -13.83
CA PHE A 278 -5.46 -4.89 -13.69
C PHE A 278 -4.65 -5.37 -14.86
N PHE A 279 -3.59 -6.15 -14.61
CA PHE A 279 -2.99 -6.94 -15.68
C PHE A 279 -3.74 -8.25 -15.84
N ILE A 280 -3.95 -8.64 -17.10
CA ILE A 280 -4.67 -9.87 -17.43
C ILE A 280 -3.87 -11.06 -16.85
N LYS A 281 -4.54 -11.86 -16.02
CA LYS A 281 -4.21 -13.27 -15.88
C LYS A 281 -5.09 -14.05 -16.84
#